data_AF-A0A7J8U720-F1
#
_entry.id   AF-A0A7J8U720-F1
#
_cell.length_a   1.000
_cell.length_b   1.000
_cell.length_c   1.000
_cell.angle_alpha   90.00
_cell.angle_beta   90.00
_cell.angle_gamma   90.00
#
_symmetry.space_group_name_H-M   'P 1'
#
loop_
_entity.id
_entity.type
_entity.pdbx_description
1 polymer ?
#
loop_
_entity_poly.entity_id
_entity_poly.type
_entity_poly.pdbx_seq_one_letter_code
_entity_poly.pdbx_strand_id
1 'polypeptide(L)' 'SGSKGDLSVNFSTITPKKPNFALRKFARVRLTSGFEITAYIPSIDHNSQEHSVVLVRGGMVKDLRGVRYHIV' A
#
# COMPACT_ATOMS: atom_id res chain seq x y z
N SER A 1 -12.41 -10.70 2.07
CA SER A 1 -11.30 -11.67 2.10
C SER A 1 -10.00 -10.89 2.04
N GLY A 2 -9.24 -10.82 3.14
CA GLY A 2 -7.96 -10.13 3.20
C GLY A 2 -6.82 -11.14 3.04
N SER A 3 -5.84 -10.82 2.21
CA SER A 3 -4.69 -11.69 1.93
C SER A 3 -3.51 -11.27 2.82
N LYS A 4 -2.82 -12.23 3.46
CA LYS A 4 -1.57 -11.97 4.21
C LYS A 4 -0.38 -11.91 3.23
N GLY A 5 0.47 -10.90 3.35
CA GLY A 5 1.69 -10.73 2.54
C GLY A 5 2.92 -10.48 3.40
N ASP A 6 4.07 -10.93 2.92
CA ASP A 6 5.37 -10.67 3.53
C ASP A 6 5.97 -9.40 2.90
N LEU A 7 6.53 -8.53 3.72
CA LEU A 7 6.71 -7.13 3.37
C LEU A 7 8.20 -6.81 3.28
N SER A 8 8.68 -6.52 2.07
CA SER A 8 9.88 -5.72 1.85
C SER A 8 9.44 -4.31 1.46
N VAL A 9 9.27 -3.42 2.45
CA VAL A 9 8.76 -2.07 2.16
C VAL A 9 9.83 -1.20 1.55
N ASN A 10 9.84 -1.07 0.23
CA ASN A 10 10.36 0.16 -0.37
C ASN A 10 9.25 1.21 -0.33
N PHE A 11 9.39 2.17 0.60
CA PHE A 11 8.49 3.30 0.72
C PHE A 11 8.80 4.30 -0.38
N SER A 12 7.79 4.60 -1.19
CA SER A 12 7.87 5.65 -2.18
C SER A 12 6.65 6.55 -2.08
N THR A 13 6.80 7.79 -2.53
CA THR A 13 5.74 8.80 -2.54
C THR A 13 5.29 9.04 -3.97
N ILE A 14 3.98 8.93 -4.23
CA ILE A 14 3.39 9.35 -5.52
C ILE A 14 2.57 10.62 -5.30
N THR A 15 2.74 11.57 -6.21
CA THR A 15 1.87 12.74 -6.30
C THR A 15 0.48 12.30 -6.75
N PRO A 16 -0.58 12.54 -5.96
CA PRO A 16 -1.94 12.18 -6.34
C PRO A 16 -2.43 12.98 -7.56
N LYS A 17 -3.54 12.54 -8.16
CA LYS A 17 -4.22 13.37 -9.17
C LYS A 17 -4.79 14.64 -8.54
N LYS A 18 -4.65 15.77 -9.24
CA LYS A 18 -5.40 17.01 -8.97
C LYS A 18 -6.90 16.68 -8.89
N PRO A 19 -7.69 17.22 -7.95
CA PRO A 19 -7.48 18.39 -7.07
C PRO A 19 -6.73 18.12 -5.77
N ASN A 20 -6.35 16.88 -5.48
CA ASN A 20 -5.75 16.52 -4.21
C ASN A 20 -4.23 16.82 -4.22
N PHE A 21 -3.70 17.35 -3.12
CA PHE A 21 -2.27 17.71 -2.99
C PHE A 21 -1.54 16.90 -1.89
N ALA A 22 -2.26 16.05 -1.15
CA ALA A 22 -1.66 15.26 -0.08
C ALA A 22 -0.75 14.17 -0.64
N LEU A 23 0.53 14.18 -0.28
CA LEU A 23 1.47 13.11 -0.63
C LEU A 23 0.96 11.78 -0.07
N ARG A 24 0.84 10.78 -0.93
CA ARG A 24 0.40 9.44 -0.55
C ARG A 24 1.61 8.52 -0.51
N LYS A 25 1.81 7.86 0.64
CA LYS A 25 2.79 6.79 0.79
C LYS A 25 2.23 5.50 0.20
N PHE A 26 3.06 4.76 -0.53
CA PHE A 26 2.75 3.42 -1.00
C PHE A 26 3.90 2.47 -0.71
N ALA A 27 3.56 1.19 -0.63
CA ALA A 27 4.49 0.09 -0.45
C ALA A 27 4.38 -0.87 -1.63
N ARG A 28 5.51 -1.46 -2.02
CA ARG A 28 5.50 -2.71 -2.77
C ARG A 28 5.43 -3.86 -1.78
N VAL A 29 4.47 -4.76 -1.95
CA VAL A 29 4.21 -5.87 -1.04
C VAL A 29 4.32 -7.17 -1.83
N ARG A 30 5.04 -8.15 -1.29
CA ARG A 30 5.08 -9.49 -1.85
C ARG A 30 4.06 -10.35 -1.13
N LEU A 31 3.03 -10.77 -1.85
CA LEU A 31 2.04 -11.69 -1.29
C LEU A 31 2.69 -13.04 -1.03
N THR A 32 2.16 -13.80 -0.08
CA THR A 32 2.56 -15.20 0.17
C THR A 32 2.34 -16.08 -1.06
N SER A 33 1.45 -15.67 -1.97
CA SER A 33 1.26 -16.27 -3.30
C SER A 33 2.41 -16.01 -4.29
N GLY A 34 3.43 -15.24 -3.90
CA GLY A 34 4.60 -14.92 -4.72
C GLY A 34 4.43 -13.69 -5.61
N PHE A 35 3.22 -13.14 -5.74
CA PHE A 35 2.94 -11.95 -6.55
C PHE A 35 3.34 -10.67 -5.83
N GLU A 36 3.96 -9.74 -6.57
CA GLU A 36 4.21 -8.38 -6.10
C GLU A 36 3.04 -7.46 -6.44
N ILE A 37 2.59 -6.69 -5.45
CA ILE A 37 1.52 -5.71 -5.61
C ILE A 37 1.95 -4.35 -5.05
N THR A 38 1.31 -3.28 -5.55
CA THR A 38 1.43 -1.94 -4.95
C THR A 38 0.21 -1.69 -4.07
N ALA A 39 0.46 -1.38 -2.79
CA ALA A 39 -0.58 -1.10 -1.81
C ALA A 39 -0.40 0.31 -1.22
N TYR A 40 -1.51 1.02 -1.04
CA TYR A 40 -1.54 2.32 -0.37
C TYR A 40 -1.42 2.15 1.15
N ILE A 41 -0.57 2.98 1.77
CA ILE A 41 -0.38 3.02 3.22
C ILE A 41 -1.25 4.15 3.78
N PRO A 42 -2.27 3.85 4.59
CA PRO A 42 -3.06 4.89 5.24
C PRO A 42 -2.21 5.67 6.25
N SER A 43 -2.52 6.95 6.43
CA SER A 43 -1.71 7.88 7.23
C SER A 43 -1.96 7.81 8.75
N ILE A 44 -2.85 6.93 9.22
CA ILE A 44 -3.16 6.78 10.66
C ILE A 44 -2.30 5.65 11.20
N ASP A 45 -1.18 6.04 11.82
CA ASP A 45 -0.34 5.26 12.73
C ASP A 45 -0.01 3.81 12.32
N HIS A 46 0.41 3.61 11.06
CA HIS A 46 1.18 2.43 10.70
C HIS A 46 2.63 2.60 11.20
N ASN A 47 2.95 2.01 12.36
CA ASN A 47 4.33 1.75 12.79
C ASN A 47 4.97 0.65 11.92
N SER A 48 4.92 0.84 10.60
CA SER A 48 5.45 -0.09 9.59
C SER A 48 6.96 -0.13 9.69
N GLN A 49 7.44 -0.87 10.68
CA GLN A 49 8.80 -1.39 10.74
C GLN A 49 9.03 -2.19 9.45
N GLU A 50 10.25 -2.08 8.89
CA GLU A 50 10.61 -2.60 7.56
C GLU A 50 10.38 -4.12 7.35
N HIS A 51 10.02 -4.88 8.38
CA HIS A 51 9.83 -6.35 8.33
C HIS A 51 8.51 -6.86 8.95
N SER A 52 7.41 -6.10 8.86
CA SER A 52 6.13 -6.53 9.43
C SER A 52 5.24 -7.24 8.40
N VAL A 53 4.75 -8.45 8.70
CA VAL A 53 3.70 -9.12 7.89
C VAL A 53 2.44 -8.25 7.94
N VAL A 54 1.95 -7.83 6.77
CA VAL A 54 0.78 -6.94 6.66
C VAL A 54 -0.41 -7.65 6.05
N LEU A 55 -1.60 -7.22 6.47
CA LEU A 55 -2.85 -7.58 5.82
C LEU A 55 -3.17 -6.57 4.73
N VAL A 56 -3.52 -7.06 3.56
CA VAL A 56 -3.91 -6.21 2.42
C VAL A 56 -5.36 -6.47 2.05
N ARG A 57 -6.11 -5.39 1.81
CA ARG A 57 -7.47 -5.43 1.27
C ARG A 57 -7.51 -4.89 -0.15
N GLY A 58 -8.31 -5.52 -1.00
CA GLY A 58 -8.66 -4.99 -2.32
C GLY A 58 -9.53 -3.74 -2.20
N GLY A 59 -9.26 -2.74 -3.02
CA GLY A 59 -10.01 -1.48 -3.07
C GLY A 59 -9.31 -0.46 -3.94
N MET A 60 -10.06 0.21 -4.82
CA MET A 60 -9.50 1.24 -5.67
C MET A 60 -9.16 2.48 -4.83
N VAL A 61 -7.90 2.90 -4.86
CA VAL A 61 -7.48 4.17 -4.26
C VAL A 61 -7.90 5.28 -5.21
N LYS A 62 -8.92 6.06 -4.82
CA LYS A 62 -9.52 7.11 -5.66
C LYS A 62 -8.47 8.10 -6.21
N ASP A 63 -7.42 8.36 -5.45
CA ASP A 63 -6.39 9.36 -5.77
C ASP A 63 -5.23 8.83 -6.63
N LEU A 64 -5.06 7.50 -6.72
CA LEU A 64 -3.87 6.86 -7.30
C LEU A 64 -4.24 5.92 -8.44
N ARG A 65 -3.86 6.26 -9.68
CA ARG A 65 -4.09 5.40 -10.84
C ARG A 65 -3.14 4.19 -10.77
N GLY A 66 -3.71 2.99 -10.73
CA GLY A 66 -2.95 1.74 -10.71
C GLY A 66 -2.80 1.10 -9.33
N VAL A 67 -3.14 1.82 -8.25
CA VAL A 67 -3.13 1.26 -6.90
C VAL A 67 -4.53 0.72 -6.57
N ARG A 68 -4.63 -0.60 -6.45
CA ARG A 68 -5.88 -1.33 -6.23
C ARG A 68 -5.97 -2.01 -4.87
N TYR A 69 -5.01 -1.72 -4.01
CA TYR A 69 -4.86 -2.37 -2.72
C TYR A 69 -4.58 -1.34 -1.63
N HIS A 70 -5.11 -1.61 -0.45
CA HIS A 70 -4.86 -0.85 0.76
C HIS A 70 -4.26 -1.76 1.81
N ILE A 71 -3.22 -1.28 2.49
CA ILE A 71 -2.76 -1.90 3.73
C ILE A 71 -3.81 -1.62 4.82
N VAL A 72 -4.09 -2.63 5.64
CA VAL A 72 -4.97 -2.55 6.82
C VAL A 72 -4.14 -2.34 8.07
#